data_AF-A0A1R3FFK2-F1
#
_entry.id   AF-A0A1R3FFK2-F1
#
_cell.length_a   1.000
_cell.length_b   1.000
_cell.length_c   1.000
_cell.angle_alpha   90.00
_cell.angle_beta   90.00
_cell.angle_gamma   90.00
#
_symmetry.space_group_name_H-M   'P 1'
#
loop_
_entity.id
_entity.type
_entity.pdbx_description
1 polymer ?
#
loop_
_entity_poly.entity_id
_entity_poly.type
_entity_poly.pdbx_seq_one_letter_code
_entity_poly.pdbx_strand_id
1 'polypeptide(L)'
;MKNIFDVLKDSHEKQRLLMDALLQTSGDTQARQELYVNLKDELTKHAIAEERHFYAPLIESDQSIDMTRHGIAEHHGIDKILAQLDDTEMSSPAWLVLMKTLKDKVEHHLEEEEQRFFQTAGRVLDTEQKETLARKYEKEVA
;
A
#
# COMPACT_ATOMS: atom_id res chain seq x y z
N MET A 1 12.49 5.75 18.71
CA MET A 1 12.68 5.05 17.43
C MET A 1 11.35 5.11 16.67
N LYS A 2 11.36 4.96 15.35
CA LYS A 2 10.10 4.79 14.61
C LYS A 2 9.45 3.46 15.00
N ASN A 3 8.12 3.46 15.03
CA ASN A 3 7.31 2.27 15.22
C ASN A 3 6.63 1.87 13.89
N ILE A 4 6.00 0.69 13.85
CA ILE A 4 5.42 0.14 12.61
C ILE A 4 4.41 1.08 11.93
N PHE A 5 3.63 1.85 12.70
CA PHE A 5 2.67 2.81 12.16
C PHE A 5 3.36 4.01 11.50
N ASP A 6 4.53 4.41 12.01
CA ASP A 6 5.29 5.52 11.44
C ASP A 6 5.83 5.14 10.06
N VAL A 7 6.42 3.95 9.93
CA VAL A 7 7.03 3.48 8.67
C VAL A 7 5.99 3.11 7.62
N LEU A 8 4.81 2.61 8.02
CA LEU A 8 3.68 2.41 7.11
C LEU A 8 3.19 3.76 6.58
N LYS A 9 2.96 4.76 7.43
CA LYS A 9 2.55 6.11 7.00
C LYS A 9 3.52 6.77 6.04
N ASP A 10 4.83 6.60 6.27
CA ASP A 10 5.85 7.12 5.35
C ASP A 10 5.71 6.48 3.95
N SER A 11 5.44 5.17 3.88
CA SER A 11 5.15 4.48 2.62
C SER A 11 3.83 4.94 2.01
N HIS A 12 2.77 5.11 2.81
CA HIS A 12 1.46 5.60 2.35
C HIS A 12 1.59 6.97 1.68
N GLU A 13 2.35 7.88 2.29
CA GLU A 13 2.62 9.20 1.73
C GLU A 13 3.37 9.10 0.40
N LYS A 14 4.38 8.23 0.30
CA LYS A 14 5.09 7.98 -0.97
C LYS A 14 4.15 7.47 -2.06
N GLN A 15 3.23 6.55 -1.72
CA GLN A 15 2.22 6.04 -2.67
C GLN A 15 1.31 7.17 -3.16
N ARG A 16 0.79 8.01 -2.26
CA ARG A 16 -0.04 9.17 -2.61
C ARG A 16 0.68 10.12 -3.56
N LEU A 17 1.92 10.49 -3.23
CA LEU A 17 2.74 11.40 -4.04
C LEU A 17 3.04 10.83 -5.44
N LEU A 18 3.34 9.53 -5.55
CA LEU A 18 3.57 8.87 -6.84
C LEU A 18 2.31 8.83 -7.70
N MET A 19 1.16 8.50 -7.11
CA MET A 19 -0.14 8.52 -7.81
C MET A 19 -0.51 9.92 -8.28
N ASP A 20 -0.32 10.94 -7.43
CA ASP A 20 -0.57 12.33 -7.79
C ASP A 20 0.32 12.78 -8.95
N ALA A 21 1.62 12.50 -8.86
CA ALA A 21 2.57 12.81 -9.92
C ALA A 21 2.18 12.13 -11.25
N LEU A 22 1.77 10.86 -11.22
CA LEU A 22 1.30 10.13 -12.40
C LEU A 22 0.08 10.78 -13.04
N LEU A 23 -0.89 11.25 -12.24
CA LEU A 23 -2.09 11.89 -12.76
C LEU A 23 -1.83 13.29 -13.35
N GLN A 24 -0.68 13.90 -13.09
CA GLN A 24 -0.24 15.13 -13.76
C GLN A 24 0.44 14.87 -15.12
N THR A 25 0.74 13.62 -15.46
CA THR A 25 1.33 13.25 -16.75
C THR A 25 0.27 12.93 -17.80
N SER A 26 0.68 12.87 -19.07
CA SER A 26 -0.18 12.46 -20.18
C SER A 26 0.59 11.72 -21.26
N GLY A 27 -0.11 10.94 -22.09
CA GLY A 27 0.50 10.16 -23.16
C GLY A 27 1.43 9.06 -22.66
N ASP A 28 2.27 8.55 -23.54
CA ASP A 28 3.30 7.56 -23.20
C ASP A 28 4.67 8.23 -23.22
N THR A 29 5.00 8.88 -22.10
CA THR A 29 6.28 9.58 -21.92
C THR A 29 7.18 8.79 -21.00
N GLN A 30 8.50 8.91 -21.20
CA GLN A 30 9.49 8.26 -20.34
C GLN A 30 9.26 8.58 -18.85
N ALA A 31 8.95 9.84 -18.51
CA ALA A 31 8.66 10.24 -17.15
C ALA A 31 7.44 9.50 -16.55
N ARG A 32 6.38 9.27 -17.33
CA ARG A 32 5.21 8.52 -16.89
C ARG A 32 5.52 7.04 -16.68
N GLN A 33 6.31 6.46 -17.58
CA GLN A 33 6.77 5.07 -17.45
C GLN A 33 7.60 4.88 -16.18
N GLU A 34 8.57 5.77 -15.92
CA GLU A 34 9.42 5.73 -14.73
C GLU A 34 8.59 5.90 -13.44
N LEU A 35 7.67 6.86 -13.41
CA LEU A 35 6.78 7.05 -12.27
C LEU A 35 5.88 5.83 -12.03
N TYR A 36 5.39 5.19 -13.09
CA TYR A 36 4.52 4.02 -12.97
C TYR A 36 5.28 2.80 -12.44
N VAL A 37 6.51 2.58 -12.93
CA VAL A 37 7.40 1.54 -12.39
C VAL A 37 7.66 1.77 -10.90
N ASN A 38 7.94 3.02 -10.49
CA ASN A 38 8.17 3.37 -9.09
C ASN A 38 6.91 3.17 -8.22
N LEU A 39 5.73 3.55 -8.72
CA LEU A 39 4.46 3.32 -8.02
C LEU A 39 4.21 1.82 -7.83
N LYS A 40 4.36 1.04 -8.90
CA LYS A 40 4.12 -0.40 -8.86
C LYS A 40 5.07 -1.11 -7.90
N ASP A 41 6.35 -0.77 -7.92
CA ASP A 41 7.35 -1.31 -6.98
C ASP A 41 6.99 -0.94 -5.53
N GLU A 42 6.63 0.32 -5.26
CA GLU A 42 6.23 0.78 -3.93
C GLU A 42 5.00 0.03 -3.42
N LEU A 43 3.92 -0.06 -4.21
CA LEU A 43 2.69 -0.76 -3.82
C LEU A 43 2.96 -2.25 -3.55
N THR A 44 3.74 -2.89 -4.41
CA THR A 44 4.04 -4.33 -4.29
C THR A 44 4.88 -4.62 -3.04
N LYS A 45 5.95 -3.85 -2.82
CA LYS A 45 6.81 -4.03 -1.65
C LYS A 45 6.09 -3.71 -0.35
N HIS A 46 5.29 -2.65 -0.35
CA HIS A 46 4.46 -2.27 0.77
C HIS A 46 3.52 -3.41 1.19
N ALA A 47 2.70 -3.90 0.25
CA ALA A 47 1.74 -4.97 0.52
C ALA A 47 2.41 -6.25 1.06
N ILE A 48 3.52 -6.68 0.45
CA ILE A 48 4.28 -7.86 0.90
C ILE A 48 4.81 -7.67 2.32
N ALA A 49 5.44 -6.52 2.59
CA ALA A 49 6.04 -6.25 3.90
C ALA A 49 4.97 -6.10 4.98
N GLU A 50 3.85 -5.46 4.65
CA GLU A 50 2.73 -5.29 5.55
C GLU A 50 2.07 -6.63 5.89
N GLU A 51 1.73 -7.45 4.90
CA GLU A 51 1.12 -8.76 5.15
C GLU A 51 2.03 -9.63 6.03
N ARG A 52 3.33 -9.64 5.75
CA ARG A 52 4.30 -10.47 6.45
C ARG A 52 4.63 -9.96 7.85
N HIS A 53 4.68 -8.66 8.07
CA HIS A 53 5.21 -8.08 9.31
C HIS A 53 4.18 -7.33 10.14
N PHE A 54 3.13 -6.79 9.54
CA PHE A 54 2.07 -6.14 10.27
C PHE A 54 0.86 -7.05 10.47
N TYR A 55 0.35 -7.69 9.42
CA TYR A 55 -0.86 -8.51 9.52
C TYR A 55 -0.61 -9.90 10.12
N ALA A 56 0.47 -10.59 9.74
CA ALA A 56 0.72 -11.95 10.23
C ALA A 56 0.76 -12.07 11.77
N PRO A 57 1.38 -11.16 12.54
CA PRO A 57 1.31 -11.18 14.00
C PRO A 57 -0.10 -10.90 14.57
N LEU A 58 -0.96 -10.25 13.80
CA LEU A 58 -2.30 -9.85 14.22
C LEU A 58 -3.37 -10.89 13.86
N ILE A 59 -3.06 -11.88 13.01
CA ILE A 59 -4.04 -12.87 12.53
C ILE A 59 -4.47 -13.86 13.63
N GLU A 60 -3.65 -14.05 14.66
CA GLU A 60 -3.92 -14.98 15.75
C GLU A 60 -4.87 -14.41 16.81
N SER A 61 -5.17 -13.11 16.76
CA SER A 61 -6.06 -12.44 17.70
C SER A 61 -7.46 -12.28 17.11
N ASP A 62 -8.48 -12.75 17.83
CA ASP A 62 -9.90 -12.57 17.48
C ASP A 62 -10.27 -11.09 17.28
N GLN A 63 -9.54 -10.17 17.92
CA GLN A 63 -9.79 -8.72 17.79
C GLN A 63 -9.35 -8.14 16.44
N SER A 64 -8.43 -8.82 15.73
CA SER A 64 -7.79 -8.30 14.52
C SER A 64 -7.87 -9.22 13.30
N ILE A 65 -8.35 -10.46 13.43
CA ILE A 65 -8.41 -11.41 12.32
C ILE A 65 -9.30 -10.95 11.15
N ASP A 66 -10.45 -10.34 11.40
CA ASP A 66 -11.35 -9.88 10.33
C ASP A 66 -10.73 -8.71 9.57
N MET A 67 -10.05 -7.83 10.30
CA MET A 67 -9.35 -6.67 9.77
C MET A 67 -8.18 -7.09 8.87
N THR A 68 -7.35 -8.05 9.30
CA THR A 68 -6.22 -8.53 8.48
C THR A 68 -6.68 -9.26 7.23
N ARG A 69 -7.76 -10.04 7.31
CA ARG A 69 -8.38 -10.67 6.12
C ARG A 69 -8.92 -9.64 5.14
N HIS A 70 -9.53 -8.57 5.64
CA HIS A 70 -10.02 -7.47 4.81
C HIS A 70 -8.85 -6.75 4.12
N GLY A 71 -7.78 -6.41 4.83
CA GLY A 71 -6.57 -5.81 4.24
C GLY A 71 -5.97 -6.64 3.11
N ILE A 72 -5.79 -7.95 3.32
CA ILE A 72 -5.31 -8.88 2.27
C ILE A 72 -6.24 -8.90 1.05
N ALA A 73 -7.56 -8.83 1.26
CA ALA A 73 -8.51 -8.78 0.15
C ALA A 73 -8.42 -7.47 -0.64
N GLU A 74 -8.19 -6.35 0.04
CA GLU A 74 -7.97 -5.04 -0.59
C GLU A 74 -6.67 -5.02 -1.41
N HIS A 75 -5.55 -5.56 -0.89
CA HIS A 75 -4.31 -5.76 -1.65
C HIS A 75 -4.53 -6.55 -2.93
N HIS A 76 -5.24 -7.67 -2.85
CA HIS A 76 -5.55 -8.46 -4.04
C HIS A 76 -6.43 -7.70 -5.05
N GLY A 77 -7.28 -6.77 -4.59
CA GLY A 77 -8.01 -5.85 -5.45
C GLY A 77 -7.11 -4.86 -6.17
N ILE A 78 -6.12 -4.30 -5.48
CA ILE A 78 -5.10 -3.39 -6.03
C ILE A 78 -4.25 -4.10 -7.09
N ASP A 79 -3.79 -5.33 -6.81
CA ASP A 79 -3.00 -6.14 -7.76
C ASP A 79 -3.73 -6.37 -9.08
N LYS A 80 -5.05 -6.58 -9.04
CA LYS A 80 -5.85 -6.75 -10.26
C LYS A 80 -5.87 -5.50 -11.12
N ILE A 81 -5.94 -4.32 -10.50
CA ILE A 81 -5.92 -3.05 -11.24
C ILE A 81 -4.52 -2.82 -11.81
N LEU A 82 -3.46 -3.16 -11.07
CA LEU A 82 -2.08 -3.09 -11.57
C LEU A 82 -1.89 -3.99 -12.80
N ALA A 83 -2.39 -5.23 -12.78
CA ALA A 83 -2.33 -6.12 -13.93
C ALA A 83 -3.10 -5.56 -15.14
N GLN A 84 -4.27 -4.95 -14.92
CA GLN A 84 -5.01 -4.27 -15.99
C GLN A 84 -4.25 -3.08 -16.58
N LEU A 85 -3.54 -2.32 -15.73
CA LEU A 85 -2.70 -1.20 -16.17
C LEU A 85 -1.50 -1.68 -16.99
N ASP A 86 -0.88 -2.80 -16.62
CA ASP A 86 0.21 -3.43 -17.38
C ASP A 86 -0.24 -3.85 -18.79
N ASP A 87 -1.47 -4.34 -18.91
CA ASP A 87 -2.07 -4.81 -20.17
C ASP A 87 -2.72 -3.69 -21.01
N THR A 88 -2.66 -2.45 -20.54
CA THR A 88 -3.29 -1.30 -21.22
C THR A 88 -2.23 -0.32 -21.74
N GLU A 89 -2.35 0.07 -23.00
CA GLU A 89 -1.48 1.09 -23.60
C GLU A 89 -1.52 2.40 -22.82
N MET A 90 -0.37 2.88 -22.33
CA MET A 90 -0.28 4.02 -21.43
C MET A 90 -0.80 5.33 -22.05
N SER A 91 -0.71 5.46 -23.38
CA SER A 91 -1.25 6.59 -24.14
C SER A 91 -2.79 6.57 -24.26
N SER A 92 -3.45 5.47 -23.91
CA SER A 92 -4.90 5.29 -24.03
C SER A 92 -5.67 6.05 -22.95
N PRO A 93 -6.85 6.62 -23.27
CA PRO A 93 -7.79 7.12 -22.27
C PRO A 93 -8.19 6.05 -21.23
N ALA A 94 -8.24 4.78 -21.62
CA ALA A 94 -8.58 3.67 -20.72
C ALA A 94 -7.55 3.52 -19.58
N TRP A 95 -6.26 3.72 -19.89
CA TRP A 95 -5.20 3.67 -18.88
C TRP A 95 -5.38 4.75 -17.81
N LEU A 96 -5.76 5.97 -18.23
CA LEU A 96 -6.04 7.05 -17.28
C LEU A 96 -7.24 6.74 -16.39
N VAL A 97 -8.28 6.10 -16.92
CA VAL A 97 -9.43 5.66 -16.12
C VAL A 97 -8.98 4.63 -15.07
N LEU A 98 -8.22 3.61 -15.48
CA LEU A 98 -7.68 2.60 -14.57
C LEU A 98 -6.77 3.21 -13.50
N MET A 99 -5.93 4.20 -13.84
CA MET A 99 -5.06 4.85 -12.84
C MET A 99 -5.87 5.63 -11.81
N LYS A 100 -6.97 6.28 -12.21
CA LYS A 100 -7.88 6.94 -11.25
C LYS A 100 -8.55 5.91 -10.34
N THR A 101 -9.01 4.80 -10.91
CA THR A 101 -9.58 3.69 -10.12
C THR A 101 -8.55 3.10 -9.15
N LEU A 102 -7.29 2.95 -9.56
CA LEU A 102 -6.20 2.52 -8.69
C LEU A 102 -6.04 3.50 -7.52
N LYS A 103 -5.97 4.81 -7.82
CA LYS A 103 -5.82 5.85 -6.79
C LYS A 103 -6.96 5.80 -5.77
N ASP A 104 -8.21 5.78 -6.22
CA ASP A 104 -9.36 5.73 -5.32
C ASP A 104 -9.32 4.47 -4.42
N LYS A 105 -8.92 3.33 -4.98
CA LYS A 105 -8.83 2.05 -4.24
C LYS A 105 -7.69 2.05 -3.22
N VAL A 106 -6.51 2.53 -3.61
CA VAL A 106 -5.35 2.66 -2.71
C VAL A 106 -5.67 3.66 -1.60
N GLU A 107 -6.16 4.86 -1.91
CA GLU A 107 -6.47 5.87 -0.89
C GLU A 107 -7.51 5.40 0.13
N HIS A 108 -8.54 4.68 -0.32
CA HIS A 108 -9.51 4.06 0.58
C HIS A 108 -8.85 3.07 1.54
N HIS A 109 -8.01 2.17 1.01
CA HIS A 109 -7.29 1.19 1.82
C HIS A 109 -6.39 1.87 2.85
N LEU A 110 -5.55 2.84 2.44
CA LEU A 110 -4.65 3.56 3.36
C LEU A 110 -5.44 4.32 4.45
N GLU A 111 -6.61 4.88 4.10
CA GLU A 111 -7.48 5.56 5.06
C GLU A 111 -8.07 4.59 6.10
N GLU A 112 -8.54 3.42 5.67
CA GLU A 112 -9.04 2.39 6.59
C GLU A 112 -7.95 1.94 7.57
N GLU A 113 -6.72 1.79 7.09
CA GLU A 113 -5.61 1.37 7.93
C GLU A 113 -5.26 2.42 8.98
N GLU A 114 -5.05 3.64 8.52
CA GLU A 114 -4.64 4.75 9.38
C GLU A 114 -5.70 5.08 10.43
N GLN A 115 -6.99 4.96 10.08
CA GLN A 115 -8.10 5.30 10.97
C GLN A 115 -8.56 4.14 11.85
N ARG A 116 -8.53 2.90 11.36
CA ARG A 116 -9.12 1.75 12.06
C ARG A 116 -8.08 0.71 12.42
N PHE A 117 -7.20 0.35 11.49
CA PHE A 117 -6.32 -0.80 11.71
C PHE A 117 -5.26 -0.48 12.76
N PHE A 118 -4.64 0.69 12.64
CA PHE A 118 -3.59 1.11 13.57
C PHE A 118 -4.12 1.26 15.00
N GLN A 119 -5.38 1.69 15.17
CA GLN A 119 -6.01 1.74 16.49
C GLN A 119 -6.19 0.34 17.09
N THR A 120 -6.64 -0.62 16.29
CA THR A 120 -6.87 -2.00 16.74
C THR A 120 -5.54 -2.68 17.05
N ALA A 121 -4.58 -2.64 16.13
CA ALA A 121 -3.23 -3.15 16.33
C ALA A 121 -2.52 -2.47 17.51
N GLY A 122 -2.81 -1.20 17.74
CA GLY A 122 -2.27 -0.42 18.86
C GLY A 122 -2.63 -0.98 20.24
N ARG A 123 -3.76 -1.69 20.36
CA ARG A 123 -4.24 -2.36 21.58
C ARG A 123 -3.69 -3.77 21.73
N VAL A 124 -3.32 -4.42 20.63
CA VAL A 124 -2.79 -5.80 20.60
C VAL A 124 -1.28 -5.80 20.80
N LEU A 125 -0.58 -4.84 20.20
CA LEU A 125 0.87 -4.78 20.19
C LEU A 125 1.43 -3.86 21.29
N ASP A 126 2.46 -4.32 21.99
CA ASP A 126 3.25 -3.49 22.90
C ASP A 126 4.28 -2.62 22.14
N THR A 127 4.98 -1.75 22.86
CA THR A 127 5.96 -0.82 22.27
C THR A 127 7.14 -1.54 21.62
N GLU A 128 7.68 -2.58 22.24
CA GLU A 128 8.86 -3.30 21.74
C GLU A 128 8.53 -4.10 20.48
N GLN A 129 7.34 -4.70 20.44
CA GLN A 129 6.78 -5.34 19.26
C GLN A 129 6.66 -4.33 18.12
N LYS A 130 6.05 -3.17 18.35
CA LYS A 130 5.87 -2.14 17.30
C LYS A 130 7.19 -1.66 16.72
N GLU A 131 8.22 -1.45 17.54
CA GLU A 131 9.57 -1.08 17.08
C GLU A 131 10.26 -2.24 16.32
N THR A 132 10.07 -3.48 16.77
CA THR A 132 10.63 -4.66 16.11
C THR A 132 10.00 -4.90 14.74
N LEU A 133 8.68 -4.73 14.63
CA LEU A 133 7.96 -4.86 13.36
C LEU A 133 8.37 -3.75 12.39
N ALA A 134 8.57 -2.52 12.87
CA ALA A 134 9.08 -1.42 12.05
C ALA A 134 10.41 -1.78 11.36
N ARG A 135 11.38 -2.29 12.14
CA ARG A 135 12.70 -2.70 11.59
C ARG A 135 12.59 -3.83 10.57
N LYS A 136 11.65 -4.76 10.75
CA LYS A 136 11.41 -5.86 9.80
C LYS A 136 10.80 -5.35 8.52
N TYR A 137 9.79 -4.49 8.62
CA TYR A 137 9.16 -3.81 7.49
C TYR A 137 10.19 -3.03 6.68
N GLU A 138 10.97 -2.14 7.33
CA GLU A 138 12.00 -1.33 6.67
C GLU A 138 13.06 -2.19 5.96
N LYS A 139 13.39 -3.37 6.50
CA LYS A 139 14.33 -4.30 5.87
C LYS A 139 13.75 -5.00 4.64
N GLU A 140 12.46 -5.30 4.64
CA GLU A 140 11.78 -5.97 3.51
C GLU A 140 11.58 -5.02 2.33
N VAL A 141 11.33 -3.74 2.60
CA VAL A 141 11.08 -2.72 1.54
C VAL A 141 12.35 -2.04 1.02
N ALA A 142 13.51 -2.26 1.66
CA ALA A 142 14.81 -1.73 1.26
C ALA A 142 15.35 -2.40 -0.01
#